data_AF-A0A935MFM7-F1
#
_entry.id   AF-A0A935MFM7-F1
#
_cell.length_a   1.000
_cell.length_b   1.000
_cell.length_c   1.000
_cell.angle_alpha   90.00
_cell.angle_beta   90.00
_cell.angle_gamma   90.00
#
_symmetry.space_group_name_H-M   'P 1'
#
loop_
_entity.id
_entity.type
_entity.pdbx_description
1 polymer ?
#
loop_
_entity_poly.entity_id
_entity_poly.type
_entity_poly.pdbx_seq_one_letter_code
_entity_poly.pdbx_strand_id
1 'polypeptide(L)'
;MGIMNQSGAADLDDVVLTTDRGANLLRNGEFTNEMQHWFFTSDRDHMPWHAKNLLVNILFDQGMAGLGLFLLLTVCALWRLNLGSAREHEISPYLTAAIIGFLVVGLFDSLTDVPRLAFLYYLVILYALSLGTLGKRRKRMHSKKRAPAAQVVQQ
;
A
#
# COMPACT_ATOMS: atom_id res chain seq x y z
N MET A 1 15.76 26.33 -27.35
CA MET A 1 15.69 25.05 -26.57
C MET A 1 14.24 24.53 -26.46
N GLY A 2 14.00 23.21 -26.66
CA GLY A 2 12.66 22.62 -26.72
C GLY A 2 12.10 22.07 -25.39
N ILE A 3 10.88 22.47 -25.00
CA ILE A 3 10.09 21.84 -23.94
C ILE A 3 9.10 20.85 -24.58
N MET A 4 9.14 19.58 -24.16
CA MET A 4 8.24 18.52 -24.66
C MET A 4 7.10 18.25 -23.66
N ASN A 5 5.87 18.19 -24.17
CA ASN A 5 4.68 17.68 -23.47
C ASN A 5 3.99 16.64 -24.37
N GLN A 6 3.09 15.83 -23.82
CA GLN A 6 2.35 14.75 -24.50
C GLN A 6 1.56 15.20 -25.75
N SER A 7 1.44 16.52 -26.00
CA SER A 7 0.72 17.11 -27.14
C SER A 7 1.55 18.08 -28.00
N GLY A 8 2.86 18.22 -27.81
CA GLY A 8 3.70 19.05 -28.68
C GLY A 8 5.08 19.45 -28.12
N ALA A 9 5.89 20.07 -28.98
CA ALA A 9 7.17 20.66 -28.62
C ALA A 9 7.15 22.17 -28.90
N ALA A 10 7.63 22.97 -27.95
CA ALA A 10 7.81 24.40 -28.10
C ALA A 10 9.28 24.75 -27.92
N ASP A 11 9.84 25.47 -28.89
CA ASP A 11 11.22 25.97 -28.87
C ASP A 11 11.19 27.46 -28.49
N LEU A 12 11.93 27.82 -27.44
CA LEU A 12 12.04 29.21 -26.97
C LEU A 12 13.45 29.73 -27.20
N ASP A 13 13.52 30.97 -27.68
CA ASP A 13 14.74 31.74 -27.90
C ASP A 13 14.44 33.26 -27.80
N ASP A 14 15.49 34.08 -27.73
CA ASP A 14 15.43 35.55 -27.72
C ASP A 14 14.48 36.13 -26.66
N VAL A 15 14.51 35.57 -25.44
CA VAL A 15 13.65 36.06 -24.36
C VAL A 15 14.20 37.38 -23.83
N VAL A 16 13.36 38.42 -23.83
CA VAL A 16 13.71 39.76 -23.37
C VAL A 16 12.79 40.17 -22.22
N LEU A 17 13.37 40.73 -21.16
CA LEU A 17 12.62 41.40 -20.09
C LEU A 17 13.08 42.84 -20.00
N THR A 18 12.26 43.78 -20.48
CA THR A 18 12.61 45.20 -20.51
C THR A 18 12.08 45.98 -19.32
N THR A 19 12.84 46.98 -18.88
CA THR A 19 12.35 48.04 -18.00
C THR A 19 11.51 49.06 -18.77
N ASP A 20 10.84 49.95 -18.05
CA ASP A 20 10.19 51.16 -18.57
C ASP A 20 11.14 52.07 -19.37
N ARG A 21 12.46 51.94 -19.16
CA ARG A 21 13.51 52.66 -19.87
C ARG A 21 14.14 51.84 -21.02
N GLY A 22 13.60 50.68 -21.36
CA GLY A 22 14.04 49.85 -22.47
C GLY A 22 15.28 49.00 -22.21
N ALA A 23 15.79 48.94 -20.98
CA ALA A 23 16.95 48.11 -20.65
C ALA A 23 16.53 46.64 -20.47
N ASN A 24 17.22 45.70 -21.15
CA ASN A 24 17.00 44.27 -20.93
C ASN A 24 17.64 43.80 -19.62
N LEU A 25 16.86 43.09 -18.80
CA LEU A 25 17.28 42.58 -17.49
C LEU A 25 17.76 41.13 -17.54
N LEU A 26 17.50 40.39 -18.62
CA LEU A 26 17.93 39.00 -18.76
C LEU A 26 19.38 38.93 -19.24
N ARG A 27 20.18 38.08 -18.57
CA ARG A 27 21.61 37.91 -18.88
C ARG A 27 21.91 36.89 -19.97
N ASN A 28 21.01 35.94 -20.22
CA ASN A 28 21.20 34.84 -21.15
C ASN A 28 19.87 34.47 -21.83
N GLY A 29 19.16 35.46 -22.39
CA GLY A 29 17.84 35.28 -23.02
C GLY A 29 17.88 34.54 -24.36
N GLU A 30 19.02 34.57 -25.04
CA GLU A 30 19.31 33.90 -26.32
C GLU A 30 19.83 32.46 -26.14
N PHE A 31 19.98 32.00 -24.90
CA PHE A 31 20.48 30.65 -24.57
C PHE A 31 21.84 30.26 -25.21
N THR A 32 22.64 31.21 -25.67
CA THR A 32 23.97 30.99 -26.28
C THR A 32 24.98 30.40 -25.29
N ASN A 33 24.79 30.66 -24.00
CA ASN A 33 25.55 30.06 -22.91
C ASN A 33 24.77 28.93 -22.23
N GLU A 34 24.03 28.14 -23.02
CA GLU A 34 23.18 27.05 -22.54
C GLU A 34 22.18 27.55 -21.47
N MET A 35 22.05 26.82 -20.35
CA MET A 35 21.11 27.12 -19.26
C MET A 35 21.68 28.04 -18.18
N GLN A 36 22.81 28.73 -18.44
CA GLN A 36 23.34 29.66 -17.44
C GLN A 36 22.30 30.73 -17.09
N HIS A 37 22.12 30.96 -15.78
CA HIS A 37 21.12 31.88 -15.22
C HIS A 37 19.65 31.46 -15.38
N TRP A 38 19.36 30.28 -15.93
CA TRP A 38 18.02 29.70 -16.02
C TRP A 38 17.95 28.44 -15.16
N PHE A 39 17.15 28.48 -14.10
CA PHE A 39 16.99 27.36 -13.19
C PHE A 39 15.64 26.70 -13.39
N PHE A 40 15.64 25.40 -13.64
CA PHE A 40 14.43 24.60 -13.55
C PHE A 40 14.04 24.45 -12.09
N THR A 41 12.88 24.99 -11.73
CA THR A 41 12.20 24.66 -10.49
C THR A 41 10.88 24.01 -10.85
N SER A 42 10.62 22.85 -10.28
CA SER A 42 9.26 22.32 -10.25
C SER A 42 8.56 23.06 -9.12
N ASP A 43 7.43 23.72 -9.41
CA ASP A 43 6.61 24.31 -8.36
C ASP A 43 6.33 23.25 -7.29
N ARG A 44 6.63 23.64 -6.06
CA ARG A 44 6.92 22.76 -4.93
C ARG A 44 5.65 22.25 -4.26
N ASP A 45 4.59 22.01 -5.02
CA ASP A 45 3.27 21.62 -4.53
C ASP A 45 2.70 20.44 -5.32
N HIS A 46 3.53 19.41 -5.47
CA HIS A 46 3.14 18.09 -6.02
C HIS A 46 2.64 17.13 -4.93
N MET A 47 2.47 17.62 -3.70
CA MET A 47 2.04 16.83 -2.54
C MET A 47 0.68 17.16 -1.90
N PRO A 48 -0.20 18.06 -2.41
CA PRO A 48 -1.47 18.31 -1.71
C PRO A 48 -2.50 17.18 -1.83
N TRP A 49 -2.33 16.22 -2.76
CA TRP A 49 -3.32 15.16 -3.02
C TRP A 49 -2.95 13.75 -2.56
N HIS A 50 -1.76 13.54 -1.97
CA HIS A 50 -1.44 12.23 -1.40
C HIS A 50 -1.98 12.16 0.03
N ALA A 51 -3.04 11.38 0.20
CA ALA A 51 -3.45 10.93 1.51
C ALA A 51 -2.31 10.09 2.10
N LYS A 52 -1.42 10.70 2.89
CA LYS A 52 -0.35 10.01 3.65
C LYS A 52 -0.91 9.20 4.82
N ASN A 53 -2.01 8.50 4.56
CA ASN A 53 -2.76 7.71 5.50
C ASN A 53 -3.53 6.65 4.72
N LEU A 54 -3.23 5.40 5.03
CA LEU A 54 -3.84 4.20 4.47
C LEU A 54 -5.37 4.22 4.48
N LEU A 55 -5.99 4.64 5.59
CA LEU A 55 -7.45 4.61 5.72
C LEU A 55 -8.11 5.66 4.83
N VAL A 56 -7.51 6.85 4.75
CA VAL A 56 -7.97 7.92 3.88
C VAL A 56 -7.80 7.49 2.42
N ASN A 57 -6.66 6.88 2.06
CA ASN A 57 -6.43 6.37 0.71
C ASN A 57 -7.49 5.35 0.29
N ILE A 58 -7.74 4.33 1.13
CA ILE A 58 -8.75 3.30 0.86
C ILE A 58 -10.16 3.93 0.76
N LEU A 59 -10.49 4.90 1.61
CA LEU A 59 -11.79 5.57 1.56
C LEU A 59 -11.98 6.34 0.26
N PHE A 60 -10.96 7.02 -0.24
CA PHE A 60 -11.04 7.75 -1.50
C PHE A 60 -11.07 6.82 -2.71
N ASP A 61 -10.22 5.79 -2.75
CA ASP A 61 -10.11 4.89 -3.91
C ASP A 61 -11.25 3.88 -4.02
N GLN A 62 -11.73 3.36 -2.87
CA GLN A 62 -12.66 2.23 -2.81
C GLN A 62 -13.98 2.57 -2.09
N GLY A 63 -14.11 3.80 -1.55
CA GLY A 63 -15.29 4.24 -0.82
C GLY A 63 -15.46 3.55 0.54
N MET A 64 -16.63 3.78 1.12
CA MET A 64 -16.99 3.21 2.44
C MET A 64 -17.03 1.68 2.42
N ALA A 65 -17.40 1.07 1.29
CA ALA A 65 -17.47 -0.38 1.15
C ALA A 65 -16.08 -1.02 1.22
N GLY A 66 -15.10 -0.47 0.49
CA GLY A 66 -13.71 -0.94 0.54
C GLY A 66 -13.09 -0.75 1.93
N LEU A 67 -13.29 0.41 2.54
CA LEU A 67 -12.83 0.67 3.90
C LEU A 67 -13.45 -0.30 4.92
N GLY A 68 -14.76 -0.52 4.83
CA GLY A 68 -15.47 -1.44 5.70
C GLY A 68 -14.97 -2.88 5.56
N LEU A 69 -14.75 -3.35 4.33
CA LEU A 69 -14.22 -4.69 4.07
C LEU A 69 -12.78 -4.83 4.58
N PHE A 70 -11.93 -3.83 4.33
CA PHE A 70 -10.56 -3.79 4.84
C PHE A 70 -10.55 -3.93 6.37
N LEU A 71 -11.27 -3.07 7.08
CA LEU A 71 -11.35 -3.09 8.54
C LEU A 71 -11.90 -4.41 9.06
N LEU A 72 -12.96 -4.94 8.45
CA LEU A 72 -13.54 -6.22 8.83
C LEU A 72 -12.52 -7.35 8.70
N LEU A 73 -11.82 -7.45 7.58
CA LEU A 73 -10.81 -8.48 7.36
C LEU A 73 -9.66 -8.37 8.36
N THR A 74 -9.17 -7.16 8.61
CA THR A 74 -8.10 -6.89 9.58
C THR A 74 -8.51 -7.26 11.00
N VAL A 75 -9.69 -6.82 11.45
CA VAL A 75 -10.21 -7.13 12.79
C VAL A 75 -10.46 -8.63 12.94
N CYS A 76 -11.06 -9.28 11.94
CA CYS A 76 -11.27 -10.73 11.96
C CYS A 76 -9.95 -11.51 12.03
N ALA A 77 -8.91 -11.08 11.30
CA ALA A 77 -7.60 -11.70 11.35
C ALA A 77 -6.98 -11.55 12.75
N LEU A 78 -6.94 -10.34 13.30
CA LEU A 78 -6.40 -10.08 14.65
C LEU A 78 -7.18 -10.84 15.72
N TRP A 79 -8.51 -10.86 15.63
CA TRP A 79 -9.36 -11.63 16.53
C TRP A 79 -9.00 -13.12 16.48
N ARG A 80 -8.87 -13.71 15.28
CA ARG A 80 -8.55 -15.13 15.14
C ARG A 80 -7.18 -15.50 15.69
N LEU A 81 -6.19 -14.62 15.50
CA LEU A 81 -4.81 -14.82 15.95
C LEU A 81 -4.67 -14.68 17.46
N ASN A 82 -5.46 -13.83 18.12
CA ASN A 82 -5.28 -13.51 19.54
C ASN A 82 -6.34 -14.14 20.46
N LEU A 83 -7.59 -14.21 20.01
CA LEU A 83 -8.74 -14.68 20.81
C LEU A 83 -9.43 -15.91 20.20
N GLY A 84 -9.18 -16.21 18.94
CA GLY A 84 -9.87 -17.26 18.20
C GLY A 84 -9.08 -18.56 18.06
N SER A 85 -9.55 -19.38 17.11
CA SER A 85 -9.06 -20.75 16.90
C SER A 85 -7.60 -20.86 16.44
N ALA A 86 -6.94 -19.75 16.09
CA ALA A 86 -5.55 -19.74 15.66
C ALA A 86 -4.57 -19.33 16.78
N ARG A 87 -5.06 -18.95 17.97
CA ARG A 87 -4.22 -18.48 19.08
C ARG A 87 -3.10 -19.45 19.48
N GLU A 88 -3.38 -20.75 19.46
CA GLU A 88 -2.43 -21.79 19.86
C GLU A 88 -1.36 -22.10 18.82
N HIS A 89 -1.38 -21.45 17.64
CA HIS A 89 -0.36 -21.65 16.62
C HIS A 89 0.89 -20.81 16.90
N GLU A 90 2.07 -21.42 16.81
CA GLU A 90 3.37 -20.77 17.01
C GLU A 90 3.61 -19.56 16.09
N ILE A 91 2.99 -19.55 14.91
CA ILE A 91 3.15 -18.46 13.93
C ILE A 91 2.28 -17.22 14.23
N SER A 92 1.28 -17.34 15.11
CA SER A 92 0.28 -16.31 15.39
C SER A 92 0.83 -14.98 15.94
N PRO A 93 1.81 -14.94 16.87
CA PRO A 93 2.38 -13.68 17.32
C PRO A 93 3.13 -12.94 16.19
N TYR A 94 3.83 -13.67 15.31
CA TYR A 94 4.55 -13.06 14.18
C TYR A 94 3.60 -12.45 13.15
N LEU A 95 2.48 -13.12 12.86
CA LEU A 95 1.46 -12.57 11.96
C LEU A 95 0.76 -11.35 12.57
N THR A 96 0.50 -11.38 13.88
CA THR A 96 -0.04 -10.22 14.60
C THR A 96 0.91 -9.03 14.52
N ALA A 97 2.21 -9.25 14.76
CA ALA A 97 3.23 -8.22 14.64
C ALA A 97 3.33 -7.66 13.22
N ALA A 98 3.25 -8.51 12.19
CA ALA A 98 3.26 -8.08 10.79
C ALA A 98 2.05 -7.19 10.44
N ILE A 99 0.84 -7.58 10.87
CA ILE A 99 -0.38 -6.79 10.65
C ILE A 99 -0.30 -5.45 11.38
N ILE A 100 0.11 -5.45 12.65
CA ILE A 100 0.26 -4.21 13.44
C ILE A 100 1.32 -3.31 12.82
N GLY A 101 2.48 -3.86 12.44
CA GLY A 101 3.55 -3.11 11.79
C GLY A 101 3.08 -2.42 10.51
N PHE A 102 2.34 -3.15 9.66
CA PHE A 102 1.76 -2.57 8.45
C PHE A 102 0.78 -1.43 8.76
N LEU A 103 -0.11 -1.60 9.76
CA LEU A 103 -1.05 -0.55 10.16
C LEU A 103 -0.34 0.68 10.71
N VAL A 104 0.68 0.51 11.54
CA VAL A 104 1.46 1.61 12.13
C VAL A 104 2.18 2.40 11.04
N VAL A 105 2.81 1.73 10.08
CA VAL A 105 3.42 2.43 8.92
C VAL A 105 2.32 3.08 8.06
N GLY A 106 1.19 2.41 7.89
CA GLY A 106 0.03 2.91 7.15
C GLY A 106 -0.65 4.14 7.77
N LEU A 107 -0.39 4.47 9.04
CA LEU A 107 -0.86 5.74 9.61
C LEU A 107 -0.17 6.95 8.97
N PHE A 108 1.05 6.76 8.46
CA PHE A 108 1.90 7.82 7.91
C PHE A 108 2.10 7.73 6.39
N ASP A 109 1.63 6.67 5.74
CA ASP A 109 1.79 6.47 4.30
C ASP A 109 0.66 5.61 3.68
N SER A 110 0.40 5.79 2.38
CA SER A 110 -0.57 5.01 1.60
C SER A 110 0.08 3.75 1.00
N LEU A 111 0.44 2.80 1.86
CA LEU A 111 1.11 1.55 1.46
C LEU A 111 0.36 0.74 0.40
N THR A 112 -0.95 0.94 0.26
CA THR A 112 -1.80 0.28 -0.75
C THR A 112 -1.56 0.76 -2.18
N ASP A 113 -0.96 1.93 -2.37
CA ASP A 113 -0.63 2.47 -3.71
C ASP A 113 0.50 1.68 -4.37
N VAL A 114 1.28 0.96 -3.57
CA VAL A 114 2.33 0.07 -4.04
C VAL A 114 1.75 -1.35 -4.14
N PRO A 115 1.48 -1.88 -5.35
CA PRO A 115 0.71 -3.13 -5.52
C PRO A 115 1.29 -4.34 -4.80
N ARG A 116 2.63 -4.41 -4.74
CA ARG A 116 3.37 -5.48 -4.05
C ARG A 116 3.17 -5.47 -2.53
N LEU A 117 3.03 -4.30 -1.90
CA LEU A 117 2.78 -4.19 -0.46
C LEU A 117 1.34 -4.56 -0.12
N ALA A 118 0.40 -4.06 -0.92
CA ALA A 118 -1.01 -4.44 -0.82
C ALA A 118 -1.17 -5.98 -0.95
N PHE A 119 -0.54 -6.58 -1.95
CA PHE A 119 -0.57 -8.03 -2.15
C PHE A 119 -0.07 -8.81 -0.93
N LEU A 120 1.10 -8.46 -0.39
CA LEU A 120 1.66 -9.14 0.78
C LEU A 120 0.76 -8.99 2.01
N TYR A 121 0.18 -7.79 2.23
CA TYR A 121 -0.76 -7.58 3.32
C TYR A 121 -1.98 -8.49 3.21
N TYR A 122 -2.63 -8.53 2.05
CA TYR A 122 -3.80 -9.40 1.84
C TYR A 122 -3.45 -10.88 1.91
N LEU A 123 -2.26 -11.29 1.45
CA LEU A 123 -1.76 -12.66 1.61
C LEU A 123 -1.65 -13.04 3.09
N VAL A 124 -1.07 -12.16 3.91
CA VAL A 124 -0.94 -12.37 5.37
C VAL A 124 -2.32 -12.47 6.03
N ILE A 125 -3.26 -11.59 5.66
CA ILE A 125 -4.64 -11.63 6.15
C ILE A 125 -5.32 -12.96 5.78
N LEU A 126 -5.25 -13.38 4.52
CA LEU A 126 -5.82 -14.65 4.05
C LEU A 126 -5.19 -15.85 4.78
N TYR A 127 -3.86 -15.84 4.94
CA TYR A 127 -3.16 -16.87 5.68
C TYR A 127 -3.63 -16.93 7.14
N ALA A 128 -3.70 -15.80 7.84
CA ALA A 128 -4.20 -15.70 9.22
C ALA A 128 -5.64 -16.21 9.36
N LEU A 129 -6.52 -15.89 8.40
CA LEU A 129 -7.91 -16.38 8.39
C LEU A 129 -8.01 -17.89 8.09
N SER A 130 -7.06 -18.45 7.34
CA SER A 130 -7.00 -19.89 7.06
C SER A 130 -6.47 -20.73 8.24
N LEU A 131 -5.74 -20.11 9.19
CA LEU A 131 -5.23 -20.79 10.37
C LEU A 131 -6.38 -21.18 11.30
N GLY A 132 -6.46 -22.47 11.66
CA GLY A 132 -7.50 -23.05 12.53
C GLY A 132 -8.60 -23.84 11.82
N THR A 133 -8.94 -23.56 10.55
CA THR A 133 -9.84 -24.43 9.76
C THR A 133 -9.10 -25.72 9.35
N LEU A 134 -7.82 -25.62 8.98
CA LEU A 134 -6.96 -26.76 8.67
C LEU A 134 -6.63 -27.61 9.91
N GLY A 135 -6.37 -26.96 11.05
CA GLY A 135 -6.00 -27.65 12.31
C GLY A 135 -7.12 -28.53 12.87
N LYS A 136 -8.38 -28.06 12.81
CA LYS A 136 -9.56 -28.85 13.21
C LYS A 136 -9.77 -30.06 12.29
N ARG A 137 -9.56 -29.90 10.98
CA ARG A 137 -9.69 -31.00 10.00
C ARG A 137 -8.67 -32.12 10.24
N ARG A 138 -7.42 -31.76 10.58
CA ARG A 138 -6.35 -32.73 10.90
C ARG A 138 -6.62 -33.50 12.21
N LYS A 139 -7.02 -32.81 13.30
CA LYS A 139 -7.37 -33.49 14.57
C LYS A 139 -8.55 -34.46 14.41
N ARG A 140 -9.58 -34.08 13.63
CA ARG A 140 -10.76 -34.91 13.37
C ARG A 140 -10.42 -36.18 12.56
N MET A 141 -9.51 -36.10 11.59
CA MET A 141 -9.04 -37.30 10.87
C MET A 141 -8.22 -38.24 11.76
N HIS A 142 -7.38 -37.70 12.65
CA HIS A 142 -6.55 -38.53 13.52
C HIS A 142 -7.36 -39.24 14.61
N SER A 143 -8.40 -38.59 15.14
CA SER A 143 -9.36 -39.20 16.07
C SER A 143 -10.16 -40.33 15.43
N LYS A 144 -10.61 -40.17 14.17
CA LYS A 144 -11.38 -41.20 13.47
C LYS A 144 -10.57 -42.47 13.16
N LYS A 145 -9.25 -42.34 12.94
CA LYS A 145 -8.33 -43.48 12.77
C LYS A 145 -8.01 -44.23 14.08
N ARG A 146 -8.31 -43.65 15.24
CA ARG A 146 -8.03 -44.23 16.57
C ARG A 146 -9.27 -44.82 17.26
N ALA A 147 -10.44 -44.82 16.60
CA ALA A 147 -11.56 -45.61 17.10
C ALA A 147 -11.18 -47.09 17.00
N PRO A 148 -11.07 -47.82 18.12
CA PRO A 148 -10.79 -49.24 18.06
C PRO A 148 -11.99 -49.93 17.42
N ALA A 149 -11.71 -50.89 16.52
CA ALA A 149 -12.67 -51.89 16.09
C ALA A 149 -13.06 -52.72 17.32
N ALA A 150 -14.01 -52.21 18.10
CA ALA A 150 -14.58 -52.93 19.23
C ALA A 150 -15.72 -53.80 18.69
N GLN A 151 -15.49 -55.10 18.82
CA GLN A 151 -16.47 -56.19 18.92
C GLN A 151 -17.12 -56.69 17.63
N VAL A 152 -16.47 -57.70 17.03
CA VAL A 152 -17.17 -58.87 16.48
C VAL A 152 -16.62 -60.09 17.22
N VAL A 153 -17.18 -60.37 18.39
CA VAL A 153 -17.18 -61.70 19.00
C VAL A 153 -18.61 -61.92 19.48
N GLN A 154 -19.40 -62.62 18.67
CA GLN A 154 -20.61 -63.28 19.12
C GLN A 154 -20.66 -64.66 18.46
N GLN A 155 -20.45 -65.65 19.35
CA GLN A 155 -20.98 -67.02 19.41
C GLN A 155 -20.66 -68.00 18.29
#